data_AF-A0A0M0JK79-F1
#
_entry.id   AF-A0A0M0JK79-F1
#
_cell.length_a   1.000
_cell.length_b   1.000
_cell.length_c   1.000
_cell.angle_alpha   90.00
_cell.angle_beta   90.00
_cell.angle_gamma   90.00
#
_symmetry.space_group_name_H-M   'P 1'
#
loop_
_entity.id
_entity.type
_entity.pdbx_description
1 polymer ?
#
loop_
_entity_poly.entity_id
_entity_poly.type
_entity_poly.pdbx_seq_one_letter_code
_entity_poly.pdbx_strand_id
1 'polypeptide(L)'
;MVVLVAPALSTISAVASTASAAASSAVLKSFASDGVNFFNSLRTPAALVAAAAIKDAFALQSAPDDVKKSRAWTALRNMYLLLQLACFSSTILCIFISTHAIVNLQCSAGVSGVTEATSLIAMMRSHFEFEYVSVRASFGTGLLAFVIAQALRVRYELRRAKEMSWAAMWLTLASAAFMVAYNNSKSITYGGYTGLVARWGRLSVQLLLERSSFAHPMPLVCAFLTAFGSAIAVRVALRLALDQLDEDKDGSVSWKEATGFVTNLPGRAWRLMTSKDQINQQPQA
;
A
#
# COMPACT_ATOMS: atom_id res chain seq x y z
N MET A 1 39.19 -26.78 -62.97
CA MET A 1 38.19 -25.81 -63.49
C MET A 1 37.48 -25.23 -62.27
N VAL A 2 37.96 -24.08 -61.77
CA VAL A 2 37.45 -23.42 -60.56
C VAL A 2 36.80 -22.12 -61.03
N VAL A 3 35.47 -22.05 -60.94
CA VAL A 3 34.70 -20.86 -61.30
C VAL A 3 34.49 -20.04 -60.04
N LEU A 4 35.18 -18.90 -59.96
CA LEU A 4 34.97 -17.85 -58.95
C LEU A 4 33.67 -17.11 -59.29
N VAL A 5 32.69 -17.14 -58.37
CA VAL A 5 31.51 -16.25 -58.40
C VAL A 5 31.54 -15.38 -57.15
N ALA A 6 31.90 -14.12 -57.32
CA ALA A 6 31.63 -13.04 -56.35
C ALA A 6 31.27 -11.81 -57.18
N PRO A 7 30.02 -11.31 -57.10
CA PRO A 7 29.78 -10.13 -56.24
C PRO A 7 28.32 -10.04 -55.75
N ALA A 8 28.05 -10.34 -54.47
CA ALA A 8 26.71 -10.10 -53.90
C ALA A 8 26.71 -9.61 -52.43
N LEU A 9 27.88 -9.42 -51.82
CA LEU A 9 27.99 -9.10 -50.39
C LEU A 9 28.08 -7.59 -50.07
N SER A 10 28.37 -6.73 -51.05
CA SER A 10 28.53 -5.29 -50.82
C SER A 10 27.22 -4.50 -50.80
N THR A 11 26.16 -5.00 -51.45
CA THR A 11 24.84 -4.33 -51.50
C THR A 11 23.98 -4.58 -50.27
N ILE A 12 24.20 -5.66 -49.52
CA ILE A 12 23.41 -5.97 -48.31
C ILE A 12 23.84 -5.07 -47.14
N SER A 13 25.10 -4.67 -47.07
CA SER A 13 25.61 -3.83 -45.97
C SER A 13 25.13 -2.37 -46.04
N ALA A 14 24.81 -1.85 -47.23
CA ALA A 14 24.35 -0.47 -47.42
C ALA A 14 22.84 -0.28 -47.12
N VAL A 15 22.04 -1.35 -47.30
CA VAL A 15 20.61 -1.34 -46.94
C VAL A 15 20.42 -1.55 -45.44
N ALA A 16 21.30 -2.29 -44.78
CA ALA A 16 21.29 -2.46 -43.32
C ALA A 16 21.62 -1.16 -42.56
N SER A 17 22.51 -0.31 -43.09
CA SER A 17 22.89 0.96 -42.44
C SER A 17 21.82 2.05 -42.59
N THR A 18 21.05 2.06 -43.69
CA THR A 18 19.93 3.00 -43.89
C THR A 18 18.66 2.57 -43.14
N ALA A 19 18.40 1.26 -43.00
CA ALA A 19 17.33 0.76 -42.15
C ALA A 19 17.60 0.99 -40.65
N SER A 20 18.87 0.94 -40.22
CA SER A 20 19.27 1.27 -38.85
C SER A 20 19.18 2.77 -38.52
N ALA A 21 19.31 3.67 -39.51
CA ALA A 21 19.19 5.11 -39.32
C ALA A 21 17.72 5.59 -39.25
N ALA A 22 16.80 4.88 -39.91
CA ALA A 22 15.36 5.17 -39.86
C ALA A 22 14.65 4.57 -38.63
N ALA A 23 15.30 3.68 -37.88
CA ALA A 23 14.71 2.95 -36.76
C ALA A 23 14.85 3.63 -35.38
N SER A 24 15.53 4.77 -35.24
CA SER A 24 15.83 5.30 -33.90
C SER A 24 15.77 6.82 -33.70
N SER A 25 15.05 7.58 -34.54
CA SER A 25 14.51 8.85 -34.05
C SER A 25 13.20 8.54 -33.32
N ALA A 26 13.30 7.92 -32.14
CA ALA A 26 12.14 7.78 -31.27
C ALA A 26 11.59 9.18 -31.05
N VAL A 27 10.43 9.48 -31.64
CA VAL A 27 9.82 10.81 -31.60
C VAL A 27 9.60 11.16 -30.15
N LEU A 28 10.45 12.02 -29.62
CA LEU A 28 10.36 12.51 -28.25
C LEU A 28 9.13 13.41 -28.18
N LYS A 29 8.11 12.94 -27.47
CA LYS A 29 6.87 13.69 -27.25
C LYS A 29 6.93 14.29 -25.85
N SER A 30 6.46 15.53 -25.71
CA SER A 30 6.24 16.10 -24.38
C SER A 30 5.04 15.41 -23.70
N PHE A 31 5.28 14.84 -22.52
CA PHE A 31 4.28 14.16 -21.69
C PHE A 31 3.89 14.98 -20.45
N ALA A 32 4.15 16.29 -20.43
CA ALA A 32 3.87 17.15 -19.28
C ALA A 32 2.38 17.12 -18.87
N SER A 33 1.48 17.32 -19.84
CA SER A 33 0.02 17.29 -19.61
C SER A 33 -0.47 15.93 -19.11
N ASP A 34 0.01 14.84 -19.72
CA ASP A 34 -0.32 13.48 -19.32
C ASP A 34 0.19 13.17 -17.90
N GLY A 35 1.34 13.71 -17.52
CA GLY A 35 1.87 13.62 -16.16
C GLY A 35 1.04 14.36 -15.13
N VAL A 36 0.59 15.57 -15.45
CA VAL A 36 -0.34 16.33 -14.60
C VAL A 36 -1.65 15.56 -14.42
N ASN A 37 -2.19 14.99 -15.50
CA ASN A 37 -3.39 14.18 -15.46
C ASN A 37 -3.21 12.92 -14.61
N PHE A 38 -2.06 12.24 -14.74
CA PHE A 38 -1.72 11.08 -13.91
C PHE A 38 -1.74 11.43 -12.41
N PHE A 39 -1.02 12.48 -12.01
CA PHE A 39 -0.98 12.88 -10.59
C PHE A 39 -2.35 13.34 -10.07
N ASN A 40 -3.12 14.08 -10.88
CA ASN A 40 -4.50 14.46 -10.53
C ASN A 40 -5.43 13.25 -10.33
N SER A 41 -5.29 12.22 -11.17
CA SER A 41 -6.12 11.00 -11.10
C SER A 41 -5.92 10.21 -9.80
N LEU A 42 -4.78 10.38 -9.12
CA LEU A 42 -4.49 9.76 -7.82
C LEU A 42 -4.76 10.73 -6.66
N ARG A 43 -4.46 12.02 -6.84
CA ARG A 43 -4.62 13.06 -5.83
C ARG A 43 -6.08 13.23 -5.38
N THR A 44 -7.01 13.32 -6.32
CA THR A 44 -8.44 13.55 -6.03
C THR A 44 -9.06 12.41 -5.22
N PRO A 45 -8.96 11.12 -5.62
CA PRO A 45 -9.49 10.03 -4.80
C PRO A 45 -8.72 9.89 -3.48
N ALA A 46 -7.42 10.17 -3.42
CA ALA A 46 -6.68 10.19 -2.16
C ALA A 46 -7.27 11.20 -1.16
N ALA A 47 -7.68 12.38 -1.61
CA ALA A 47 -8.34 13.38 -0.77
C ALA A 47 -9.69 12.90 -0.21
N LEU A 48 -10.49 12.20 -1.04
CA LEU A 48 -11.75 11.61 -0.59
C LEU A 48 -11.53 10.51 0.45
N VAL A 49 -10.55 9.63 0.23
CA VAL A 49 -10.20 8.57 1.17
C VAL A 49 -9.63 9.14 2.46
N ALA A 50 -8.79 10.19 2.40
CA ALA A 50 -8.27 10.87 3.58
C ALA A 50 -9.40 11.46 4.44
N ALA A 51 -10.36 12.15 3.80
CA ALA A 51 -11.51 12.74 4.47
C ALA A 51 -12.42 11.67 5.11
N ALA A 52 -12.66 10.55 4.41
CA ALA A 52 -13.42 9.43 4.96
C ALA A 52 -12.69 8.78 6.14
N ALA A 53 -11.38 8.53 6.03
CA ALA A 53 -10.57 7.88 7.05
C ALA A 53 -10.53 8.68 8.35
N ILE A 54 -10.32 10.01 8.29
CA ILE A 54 -10.26 10.84 9.51
C ILE A 54 -11.64 10.97 10.19
N LYS A 55 -12.73 11.03 9.40
CA LYS A 55 -14.09 11.00 9.93
C LYS A 55 -14.38 9.68 10.64
N ASP A 56 -13.98 8.57 10.03
CA ASP A 56 -14.24 7.22 10.53
C ASP A 56 -13.30 6.82 11.69
N ALA A 57 -12.11 7.39 11.79
CA ALA A 57 -11.12 7.07 12.83
C ALA A 57 -11.74 7.11 14.25
N PHE A 58 -12.65 8.04 14.48
CA PHE A 58 -13.29 8.25 15.78
C PHE A 58 -14.69 7.64 15.91
N ALA A 59 -15.17 6.91 14.91
CA ALA A 59 -16.50 6.30 14.94
C ALA A 59 -16.69 5.29 16.09
N LEU A 60 -15.62 4.62 16.51
CA LEU A 60 -15.66 3.59 17.57
C LEU A 60 -15.22 4.12 18.95
N GLN A 61 -15.33 5.42 19.22
CA GLN A 61 -14.91 6.00 20.51
C GLN A 61 -15.73 5.51 21.70
N SER A 62 -17.05 5.40 21.53
CA SER A 62 -17.99 4.89 22.52
C SER A 62 -18.03 3.36 22.50
N ALA A 63 -17.19 2.74 23.33
CA ALA A 63 -17.27 1.30 23.56
C ALA A 63 -18.31 0.98 24.63
N PRO A 64 -19.29 0.10 24.36
CA PRO A 64 -20.18 -0.41 25.41
C PRO A 64 -19.41 -1.32 26.38
N ASP A 65 -19.96 -1.54 27.58
CA ASP A 65 -19.21 -2.15 28.69
C ASP A 65 -18.87 -3.64 28.45
N ASP A 66 -19.61 -4.33 27.59
CA ASP A 66 -19.31 -5.68 27.10
C ASP A 66 -17.98 -5.71 26.32
N VAL A 67 -17.75 -4.68 25.49
CA VAL A 67 -16.52 -4.53 24.69
C VAL A 67 -15.33 -4.22 25.59
N LYS A 68 -15.50 -3.33 26.58
CA LYS A 68 -14.42 -2.93 27.51
C LYS A 68 -13.87 -4.11 28.32
N LYS A 69 -14.71 -5.11 28.63
CA LYS A 69 -14.30 -6.31 29.36
C LYS A 69 -13.47 -7.27 28.51
N SER A 70 -13.58 -7.21 27.18
CA SER A 70 -12.89 -8.12 26.27
C SER A 70 -11.64 -7.49 25.68
N ARG A 71 -10.49 -8.11 25.95
CA ARG A 71 -9.20 -7.73 25.36
C ARG A 71 -9.21 -7.82 23.83
N ALA A 72 -9.81 -8.87 23.28
CA ALA A 72 -9.89 -9.07 21.83
C ALA A 72 -10.67 -7.95 21.12
N TRP A 73 -11.78 -7.50 21.71
CA TRP A 73 -12.56 -6.40 21.14
C TRP A 73 -11.86 -5.05 21.27
N THR A 74 -11.15 -4.84 22.38
CA THR A 74 -10.29 -3.66 22.58
C THR A 74 -9.13 -3.65 21.58
N ALA A 75 -8.48 -4.78 21.35
CA ALA A 75 -7.41 -4.95 20.37
C ALA A 75 -7.90 -4.64 18.95
N LEU A 76 -9.07 -5.18 18.57
CA LEU A 76 -9.68 -4.94 17.27
C LEU A 76 -9.99 -3.45 17.05
N ARG A 77 -10.55 -2.77 18.07
CA ARG A 77 -10.81 -1.32 18.05
C ARG A 77 -9.51 -0.52 17.89
N ASN A 78 -8.46 -0.88 18.62
CA ASN A 78 -7.17 -0.19 18.55
C ASN A 78 -6.51 -0.38 17.17
N MET A 79 -6.58 -1.60 16.61
CA MET A 79 -6.08 -1.89 15.27
C MET A 79 -6.85 -1.13 14.19
N TYR A 80 -8.18 -1.05 14.33
CA TYR A 80 -9.03 -0.22 13.48
C TYR A 80 -8.57 1.25 13.48
N LEU A 81 -8.40 1.84 14.67
CA LEU A 81 -7.94 3.23 14.81
C LEU A 81 -6.56 3.42 14.19
N LEU A 82 -5.62 2.51 14.46
CA LEU A 82 -4.27 2.56 13.89
C LEU A 82 -4.29 2.52 12.35
N LEU A 83 -5.09 1.63 11.76
CA LEU A 83 -5.22 1.52 10.30
C LEU A 83 -5.89 2.77 9.67
N GLN A 84 -6.89 3.35 10.32
CA GLN A 84 -7.50 4.60 9.84
C GLN A 84 -6.51 5.77 9.87
N LEU A 85 -5.73 5.89 10.96
CA LEU A 85 -4.68 6.92 11.04
C LEU A 85 -3.57 6.68 10.02
N ALA A 86 -3.14 5.43 9.82
CA ALA A 86 -2.16 5.08 8.78
C ALA A 86 -2.68 5.38 7.36
N CYS A 87 -3.96 5.10 7.10
CA CYS A 87 -4.65 5.47 5.86
C CYS A 87 -4.63 6.99 5.66
N PHE A 88 -5.04 7.76 6.66
CA PHE A 88 -5.02 9.22 6.60
C PHE A 88 -3.61 9.76 6.33
N SER A 89 -2.60 9.31 7.08
CA SER A 89 -1.22 9.79 6.90
C SER A 89 -0.65 9.48 5.51
N SER A 90 -0.86 8.26 5.00
CA SER A 90 -0.38 7.87 3.67
C SER A 90 -1.11 8.59 2.53
N THR A 91 -2.43 8.78 2.64
CA THR A 91 -3.20 9.53 1.62
C THR A 91 -2.85 11.03 1.63
N ILE A 92 -2.62 11.65 2.78
CA ILE A 92 -2.10 13.02 2.87
C ILE A 92 -0.73 13.14 2.19
N LEU A 93 0.18 12.18 2.43
CA LEU A 93 1.48 12.14 1.76
C LEU A 93 1.34 12.05 0.23
N CYS A 94 0.41 11.22 -0.26
CA CYS A 94 0.07 11.13 -1.68
C CYS A 94 -0.39 12.49 -2.24
N ILE A 95 -1.29 13.20 -1.54
CA ILE A 95 -1.80 14.51 -1.98
C ILE A 95 -0.69 15.55 -2.03
N PHE A 96 0.17 15.57 -1.01
CA PHE A 96 1.27 16.52 -0.91
C PHE A 96 2.29 16.32 -2.05
N ILE A 97 2.81 15.09 -2.21
CA ILE A 97 3.81 14.78 -3.23
C ILE A 97 3.24 14.97 -4.63
N SER A 98 2.01 14.52 -4.90
CA SER A 98 1.37 14.72 -6.21
C SER A 98 1.19 16.20 -6.54
N THR A 99 0.87 17.04 -5.55
CA THR A 99 0.74 18.49 -5.76
C THR A 99 2.07 19.12 -6.14
N HIS A 100 3.16 18.77 -5.44
CA HIS A 100 4.50 19.24 -5.79
C HIS A 100 4.95 18.74 -7.18
N ALA A 101 4.66 17.49 -7.52
CA ALA A 101 4.97 16.94 -8.83
C ALA A 101 4.23 17.70 -9.96
N ILE A 102 2.95 18.03 -9.74
CA ILE A 102 2.15 18.83 -10.69
C ILE A 102 2.76 20.21 -10.87
N VAL A 103 3.12 20.91 -9.78
CA VAL A 103 3.75 22.23 -9.85
C VAL A 103 5.08 22.15 -10.59
N ASN A 104 5.92 21.16 -10.29
CA ASN A 104 7.20 20.98 -10.98
C ASN A 104 7.02 20.71 -12.49
N LEU A 105 6.03 19.89 -12.88
CA LEU A 105 5.71 19.65 -14.29
C LEU A 105 5.19 20.90 -15.01
N GLN A 106 4.38 21.71 -14.33
CA GLN A 106 3.86 22.96 -14.87
C GLN A 106 4.95 24.02 -15.02
N CYS A 107 5.85 24.15 -14.03
CA CYS A 107 7.00 25.06 -14.11
C CYS A 107 8.03 24.61 -15.14
N SER A 108 8.12 23.31 -15.42
CA SER A 108 9.02 22.74 -16.45
C SER A 108 8.37 22.68 -17.83
N ALA A 109 7.15 23.19 -18.00
CA ALA A 109 6.47 23.20 -19.29
C ALA A 109 7.24 24.09 -20.28
N GLY A 110 7.66 23.50 -21.40
CA GLY A 110 8.46 24.18 -22.41
C GLY A 110 9.99 24.11 -22.21
N VAL A 111 10.47 23.49 -21.12
CA VAL A 111 11.90 23.17 -20.96
C VAL A 111 12.20 21.85 -21.68
N SER A 112 12.88 21.94 -22.83
CA SER A 112 13.31 20.78 -23.63
C SER A 112 14.17 19.83 -22.79
N GLY A 113 13.96 18.53 -22.96
CA GLY A 113 14.73 17.47 -22.28
C GLY A 113 14.21 16.98 -20.93
N VAL A 114 13.33 17.69 -20.22
CA VAL A 114 12.75 17.20 -18.93
C VAL A 114 11.40 16.51 -19.14
N THR A 115 10.59 17.03 -20.06
CA THR A 115 9.23 16.53 -20.30
C THR A 115 9.11 15.64 -21.53
N GLU A 116 10.22 15.47 -22.26
CA GLU A 116 10.30 14.77 -23.53
C GLU A 116 10.81 13.34 -23.33
N ALA A 117 10.01 12.34 -23.69
CA ALA A 117 10.38 10.93 -23.55
C ALA A 117 9.72 10.06 -24.63
N THR A 118 10.00 8.75 -24.60
CA THR A 118 9.34 7.75 -25.46
C THR A 118 7.97 7.34 -24.95
N SER A 119 7.72 7.48 -23.65
CA SER A 119 6.44 7.21 -23.00
C SER A 119 6.33 7.99 -21.70
N LEU A 120 5.11 8.18 -21.20
CA LEU A 120 4.86 8.79 -19.90
C LEU A 120 5.62 8.07 -18.77
N ILE A 121 5.62 6.74 -18.76
CA ILE A 121 6.31 5.95 -17.72
C ILE A 121 7.83 6.16 -17.81
N ALA A 122 8.40 6.27 -19.02
CA ALA A 122 9.82 6.56 -19.19
C ALA A 122 10.18 7.93 -18.62
N MET A 123 9.40 8.98 -18.93
CA MET A 123 9.57 10.33 -18.36
C MET A 123 9.50 10.32 -16.83
N MET A 124 8.49 9.62 -16.28
CA MET A 124 8.29 9.52 -14.84
C MET A 124 9.46 8.79 -14.16
N ARG A 125 10.05 7.78 -14.79
CA ARG A 125 11.20 7.06 -14.23
C ARG A 125 12.51 7.82 -14.34
N SER A 126 12.69 8.67 -15.34
CA SER A 126 13.95 9.40 -15.53
C SER A 126 14.03 10.68 -14.69
N HIS A 127 12.92 11.43 -14.57
CA HIS A 127 12.94 12.77 -13.94
C HIS A 127 12.10 12.89 -12.68
N PHE A 128 11.09 12.02 -12.50
CA PHE A 128 10.12 12.11 -11.41
C PHE A 128 9.95 10.78 -10.67
N GLU A 129 11.04 10.00 -10.55
CA GLU A 129 10.94 8.62 -10.08
C GLU A 129 10.43 8.57 -8.64
N PHE A 130 10.94 9.46 -7.80
CA PHE A 130 10.53 9.56 -6.40
C PHE A 130 9.05 9.91 -6.28
N GLU A 131 8.57 10.92 -6.99
CA GLU A 131 7.18 11.37 -6.96
C GLU A 131 6.25 10.27 -7.49
N TYR A 132 6.61 9.65 -8.62
CA TYR A 132 5.84 8.57 -9.23
C TYR A 132 5.69 7.38 -8.30
N VAL A 133 6.81 6.92 -7.71
CA VAL A 133 6.83 5.77 -6.80
C VAL A 133 6.09 6.11 -5.50
N SER A 134 6.34 7.28 -4.92
CA SER A 134 5.76 7.69 -3.64
C SER A 134 4.25 7.88 -3.72
N VAL A 135 3.73 8.51 -4.77
CA VAL A 135 2.28 8.72 -4.96
C VAL A 135 1.59 7.36 -5.11
N ARG A 136 2.12 6.45 -5.94
CA ARG A 136 1.54 5.11 -6.12
C ARG A 136 1.61 4.27 -4.84
N ALA A 137 2.76 4.24 -4.17
CA ALA A 137 2.96 3.47 -2.94
C ALA A 137 2.05 4.00 -1.82
N SER A 138 1.99 5.31 -1.63
CA SER A 138 1.21 5.94 -0.56
C SER A 138 -0.29 5.81 -0.80
N PHE A 139 -0.77 6.03 -2.04
CA PHE A 139 -2.18 5.81 -2.37
C PHE A 139 -2.59 4.34 -2.21
N GLY A 140 -1.81 3.41 -2.76
CA GLY A 140 -2.10 1.98 -2.64
C GLY A 140 -2.11 1.49 -1.19
N THR A 141 -1.13 1.93 -0.39
CA THR A 141 -1.05 1.59 1.04
C THR A 141 -2.22 2.18 1.83
N GLY A 142 -2.56 3.45 1.58
CA GLY A 142 -3.68 4.11 2.25
C GLY A 142 -5.01 3.44 1.93
N LEU A 143 -5.27 3.16 0.66
CA LEU A 143 -6.49 2.49 0.23
C LEU A 143 -6.59 1.06 0.79
N LEU A 144 -5.48 0.32 0.83
CA LEU A 144 -5.45 -1.02 1.44
C LEU A 144 -5.72 -0.96 2.95
N ALA A 145 -5.07 -0.03 3.67
CA ALA A 145 -5.31 0.18 5.09
C ALA A 145 -6.77 0.57 5.38
N PHE A 146 -7.37 1.41 4.53
CA PHE A 146 -8.78 1.79 4.63
C PHE A 146 -9.70 0.58 4.51
N VAL A 147 -9.54 -0.25 3.47
CA VAL A 147 -10.41 -1.42 3.25
C VAL A 147 -10.27 -2.43 4.39
N ILE A 148 -9.05 -2.68 4.88
CA ILE A 148 -8.84 -3.56 6.05
C ILE A 148 -9.49 -2.95 7.29
N ALA A 149 -9.38 -1.64 7.52
CA ALA A 149 -10.06 -0.97 8.62
C ALA A 149 -11.59 -1.13 8.54
N GLN A 150 -12.20 -0.99 7.35
CA GLN A 150 -13.63 -1.21 7.19
C GLN A 150 -14.03 -2.66 7.47
N ALA A 151 -13.20 -3.65 7.11
CA ALA A 151 -13.44 -5.04 7.47
C ALA A 151 -13.50 -5.23 8.99
N LEU A 152 -12.56 -4.63 9.73
CA LEU A 152 -12.56 -4.64 11.20
C LEU A 152 -13.78 -3.89 11.77
N ARG A 153 -14.16 -2.75 11.20
CA ARG A 153 -15.35 -1.99 11.62
C ARG A 153 -16.61 -2.82 11.50
N VAL A 154 -16.83 -3.46 10.35
CA VAL A 154 -18.00 -4.32 10.14
C VAL A 154 -18.03 -5.47 11.16
N ARG A 155 -16.87 -6.05 11.45
CA ARG A 155 -16.74 -7.09 12.49
C ARG A 155 -17.13 -6.57 13.89
N TYR A 156 -16.76 -5.33 14.22
CA TYR A 156 -17.08 -4.67 15.49
C TYR A 156 -18.58 -4.30 15.61
N GLU A 157 -19.15 -3.68 14.58
CA GLU A 157 -20.54 -3.22 14.58
C GLU A 157 -21.53 -4.39 14.62
N LEU A 158 -21.28 -5.42 13.81
CA LEU A 158 -22.13 -6.61 13.74
C LEU A 158 -21.81 -7.66 14.83
N ARG A 159 -21.18 -7.27 15.94
CA ARG A 159 -20.74 -8.22 16.99
C ARG A 159 -21.86 -9.12 17.54
N ARG A 160 -23.11 -8.64 17.55
CA ARG A 160 -24.30 -9.42 17.96
C ARG A 160 -24.70 -10.47 16.91
N ALA A 161 -24.50 -10.17 15.63
CA ALA A 161 -24.80 -11.05 14.50
C ALA A 161 -23.53 -11.76 14.02
N LYS A 162 -23.03 -12.70 14.83
CA LYS A 162 -21.69 -13.31 14.68
C LYS A 162 -21.39 -13.81 13.26
N GLU A 163 -22.26 -14.63 12.67
CA GLU A 163 -22.05 -15.17 11.31
C GLU A 163 -22.00 -14.08 10.25
N MET A 164 -22.96 -13.14 10.29
CA MET A 164 -23.01 -12.03 9.35
C MET A 164 -21.75 -11.16 9.47
N SER A 165 -21.26 -10.94 10.69
CA SER A 165 -20.02 -10.18 10.94
C SER A 165 -18.80 -10.85 10.34
N TRP A 166 -18.69 -12.19 10.42
CA TRP A 166 -17.60 -12.95 9.84
C TRP A 166 -17.67 -12.96 8.32
N ALA A 167 -18.84 -13.26 7.75
CA ALA A 167 -19.04 -13.26 6.30
C ALA A 167 -18.69 -11.90 5.68
N ALA A 168 -19.21 -10.80 6.27
CA ALA A 168 -18.97 -9.46 5.75
C ALA A 168 -17.51 -8.99 5.93
N MET A 169 -16.85 -9.36 7.03
CA MET A 169 -15.43 -9.10 7.22
C MET A 169 -14.59 -9.84 6.17
N TRP A 170 -14.83 -11.14 5.95
CA TRP A 170 -14.09 -11.93 4.96
C TRP A 170 -14.33 -11.45 3.53
N LEU A 171 -15.56 -11.06 3.19
CA LEU A 171 -15.86 -10.48 1.88
C LEU A 171 -15.07 -9.18 1.65
N THR A 172 -14.96 -8.34 2.68
CA THR A 172 -14.18 -7.08 2.60
C THR A 172 -12.69 -7.35 2.50
N LEU A 173 -12.16 -8.34 3.25
CA LEU A 173 -10.77 -8.77 3.16
C LEU A 173 -10.45 -9.42 1.81
N ALA A 174 -11.39 -10.15 1.21
CA ALA A 174 -11.24 -10.69 -0.14
C ALA A 174 -11.08 -9.58 -1.18
N SER A 175 -11.82 -8.47 -1.05
CA SER A 175 -11.63 -7.28 -1.89
C SER A 175 -10.23 -6.68 -1.71
N ALA A 176 -9.73 -6.56 -0.48
CA ALA A 176 -8.37 -6.11 -0.21
C ALA A 176 -7.31 -7.03 -0.84
N ALA A 177 -7.48 -8.34 -0.70
CA ALA A 177 -6.59 -9.33 -1.32
C ALA A 177 -6.62 -9.24 -2.85
N PHE A 178 -7.80 -9.07 -3.44
CA PHE A 178 -7.97 -8.91 -4.88
C PHE A 178 -7.30 -7.63 -5.39
N MET A 179 -7.38 -6.52 -4.66
CA MET A 179 -6.67 -5.28 -5.00
C MET A 179 -5.15 -5.50 -5.07
N VAL A 180 -4.58 -6.21 -4.10
CA VAL A 180 -3.14 -6.54 -4.08
C VAL A 180 -2.78 -7.48 -5.24
N ALA A 181 -3.58 -8.53 -5.46
CA ALA A 181 -3.37 -9.48 -6.55
C ALA A 181 -3.45 -8.79 -7.92
N TYR A 182 -4.45 -7.94 -8.12
CA TYR A 182 -4.61 -7.17 -9.35
C TYR A 182 -3.44 -6.22 -9.57
N ASN A 183 -3.05 -5.45 -8.54
CA ASN A 183 -1.89 -4.57 -8.61
C ASN A 183 -0.60 -5.34 -8.94
N ASN A 184 -0.41 -6.52 -8.35
CA ASN A 184 0.74 -7.38 -8.64
C ASN A 184 0.73 -7.88 -10.09
N SER A 185 -0.44 -8.23 -10.64
CA SER A 185 -0.56 -8.70 -12.03
C SER A 185 -0.29 -7.62 -13.09
N LYS A 186 -0.50 -6.33 -12.74
CA LYS A 186 -0.36 -5.21 -13.67
C LYS A 186 0.84 -4.32 -13.40
N SER A 187 1.45 -4.39 -12.23
CA SER A 187 2.62 -3.60 -11.86
C SER A 187 3.91 -4.27 -12.34
N ILE A 188 4.18 -4.13 -13.64
CA ILE A 188 5.40 -4.65 -14.28
C ILE A 188 6.65 -3.90 -13.80
N THR A 189 6.53 -2.60 -13.51
CA THR A 189 7.68 -1.69 -13.31
C THR A 189 8.56 -2.04 -12.11
N TYR A 190 7.97 -2.56 -11.03
CA TYR A 190 8.68 -2.79 -9.76
C TYR A 190 8.40 -4.18 -9.15
N GLY A 191 7.97 -5.16 -9.96
CA GLY A 191 7.72 -6.52 -9.45
C GLY A 191 6.57 -6.62 -8.44
N GLY A 192 5.49 -5.86 -8.65
CA GLY A 192 4.32 -5.84 -7.77
C GLY A 192 4.34 -4.77 -6.67
N TYR A 193 3.45 -4.93 -5.69
CA TYR A 193 3.25 -3.99 -4.59
C TYR A 193 4.41 -3.98 -3.61
N THR A 194 4.96 -5.15 -3.26
CA THR A 194 6.09 -5.26 -2.33
C THR A 194 7.34 -4.59 -2.89
N GLY A 195 7.67 -4.82 -4.16
CA GLY A 195 8.80 -4.17 -4.80
C GLY A 195 8.59 -2.67 -5.02
N LEU A 196 7.35 -2.22 -5.24
CA LEU A 196 7.00 -0.79 -5.24
C LEU A 196 7.27 -0.14 -3.87
N VAL A 197 6.82 -0.75 -2.77
CA VAL A 197 7.04 -0.25 -1.40
C VAL A 197 8.53 -0.31 -1.04
N ALA A 198 9.26 -1.35 -1.45
CA ALA A 198 10.70 -1.44 -1.24
C ALA A 198 11.47 -0.35 -2.01
N ARG A 199 11.10 -0.08 -3.27
CA ARG A 199 11.68 1.02 -4.06
C ARG A 199 11.38 2.37 -3.43
N TRP A 200 10.14 2.57 -2.97
CA TRP A 200 9.74 3.78 -2.25
C TRP A 200 10.58 4.00 -0.99
N GLY A 201 10.74 2.96 -0.16
CA GLY A 201 11.58 3.02 1.04
C GLY A 201 13.03 3.37 0.72
N ARG A 202 13.62 2.74 -0.30
CA ARG A 202 14.99 3.03 -0.75
C ARG A 202 15.14 4.49 -1.21
N LEU A 203 14.25 4.98 -2.06
CA LEU A 203 14.31 6.36 -2.56
C LEU A 203 14.07 7.37 -1.43
N SER A 204 13.20 7.05 -0.47
CA SER A 204 12.96 7.90 0.71
C SER A 204 14.20 7.99 1.59
N VAL A 205 14.89 6.87 1.83
CA VAL A 205 16.17 6.88 2.57
C VAL A 205 17.24 7.66 1.82
N GLN A 206 17.36 7.49 0.51
CA GLN A 206 18.30 8.28 -0.31
C GLN A 206 18.01 9.78 -0.21
N LEU A 207 16.75 10.19 -0.37
CA LEU A 207 16.35 11.58 -0.22
C LEU A 207 16.71 12.15 1.16
N LEU A 208 16.47 11.38 2.23
CA LEU A 208 16.78 11.80 3.59
C LEU A 208 18.29 11.95 3.82
N LEU A 209 19.10 11.04 3.27
CA LEU A 209 20.56 11.08 3.39
C LEU A 209 21.20 12.19 2.55
N GLU A 210 20.71 12.40 1.32
CA GLU A 210 21.22 13.46 0.43
C GLU A 210 20.87 14.86 0.96
N ARG A 211 19.73 15.00 1.63
CA ARG A 211 19.27 16.27 2.20
C ARG A 211 19.61 16.45 3.67
N SER A 212 20.19 15.44 4.33
CA SER A 212 20.68 15.60 5.70
C SER A 212 21.94 16.45 5.70
N SER A 213 21.75 17.76 5.87
CA SER A 213 22.82 18.70 6.16
C SER A 213 22.49 19.47 7.43
N PHE A 214 23.49 20.00 8.12
CA PHE A 214 23.25 20.86 9.30
C PHE A 214 22.44 22.12 8.96
N ALA A 215 22.44 22.54 7.69
CA ALA A 215 21.63 23.66 7.21
C ALA A 215 20.14 23.30 7.03
N HIS A 216 19.81 22.02 6.91
CA HIS A 216 18.44 21.53 6.70
C HIS A 216 18.15 20.40 7.70
N PRO A 217 17.72 20.72 8.94
CA PRO A 217 17.47 19.70 9.97
C PRO A 217 16.18 18.89 9.74
N MET A 218 15.27 19.35 8.88
CA MET A 218 13.95 18.74 8.68
C MET A 218 13.98 17.27 8.24
N PRO A 219 14.88 16.81 7.35
CA PRO A 219 15.04 15.39 7.03
C PRO A 219 15.42 14.55 8.25
N LEU A 220 16.29 15.03 9.14
CA LEU A 220 16.66 14.30 10.35
C LEU A 220 15.47 14.17 11.31
N VAL A 221 14.70 15.25 11.49
CA VAL A 221 13.47 15.23 12.29
C VAL A 221 12.45 14.27 11.68
N CYS A 222 12.27 14.29 10.37
CA CYS A 222 11.37 13.37 9.65
C CYS A 222 11.79 11.91 9.83
N ALA A 223 13.09 11.60 9.67
CA ALA A 223 13.64 10.27 9.87
C ALA A 223 13.41 9.78 11.31
N PHE A 224 13.68 10.64 12.29
CA PHE A 224 13.47 10.33 13.71
C PHE A 224 11.99 10.06 14.03
N LEU A 225 11.09 10.95 13.61
CA LEU A 225 9.65 10.78 13.86
C LEU A 225 9.09 9.54 13.15
N THR A 226 9.55 9.25 11.93
CA THR A 226 9.12 8.06 11.19
C THR A 226 9.62 6.79 11.85
N ALA A 227 10.90 6.75 12.27
CA ALA A 227 11.46 5.60 12.96
C ALA A 227 10.80 5.36 14.32
N PHE A 228 10.63 6.41 15.11
CA PHE A 228 10.00 6.34 16.43
C PHE A 228 8.52 5.95 16.34
N GLY A 229 7.78 6.60 15.43
CA GLY A 229 6.37 6.28 15.16
C GLY A 229 6.19 4.84 14.68
N SER A 230 7.05 4.38 13.76
CA SER A 230 7.04 3.00 13.27
C SER A 230 7.37 2.00 14.38
N ALA A 231 8.37 2.29 15.22
CA ALA A 231 8.74 1.43 16.35
C ALA A 231 7.59 1.31 17.37
N ILE A 232 6.91 2.41 17.69
CA ILE A 232 5.73 2.38 18.56
C ILE A 232 4.59 1.60 17.91
N ALA A 233 4.28 1.85 16.64
CA ALA A 233 3.21 1.15 15.93
C ALA A 233 3.46 -0.36 15.88
N VAL A 234 4.69 -0.78 15.57
CA VAL A 234 5.10 -2.20 15.59
C VAL A 234 5.01 -2.78 17.00
N ARG A 235 5.46 -2.06 18.03
CA ARG A 235 5.35 -2.50 19.42
C ARG A 235 3.90 -2.67 19.85
N VAL A 236 3.01 -1.75 19.47
CA VAL A 236 1.57 -1.86 19.74
C VAL A 236 0.98 -3.05 19.00
N ALA A 237 1.25 -3.21 17.71
CA ALA A 237 0.77 -4.34 16.93
C ALA A 237 1.25 -5.69 17.48
N LEU A 238 2.53 -5.78 17.88
CA LEU A 238 3.11 -6.96 18.52
C LEU A 238 2.45 -7.25 19.87
N ARG A 239 2.28 -6.24 20.73
CA ARG A 239 1.56 -6.41 22.00
C ARG A 239 0.14 -6.91 21.77
N LEU A 240 -0.58 -6.31 20.83
CA LEU A 240 -1.94 -6.77 20.49
C LEU A 240 -1.94 -8.22 19.99
N ALA A 241 -0.94 -8.63 19.21
CA ALA A 241 -0.81 -10.01 18.74
C ALA A 241 -0.44 -10.98 19.87
N LEU A 242 0.50 -10.61 20.74
CA LEU A 242 0.91 -11.42 21.90
C LEU A 242 -0.22 -11.54 22.92
N ASP A 243 -0.96 -10.47 23.20
CA ASP A 243 -2.13 -10.47 24.07
C ASP A 243 -3.28 -11.36 23.54
N GLN A 244 -3.29 -11.70 22.24
CA GLN A 244 -4.20 -12.70 21.67
C GLN A 244 -3.69 -14.13 21.81
N LEU A 245 -2.38 -14.33 21.97
CA LEU A 245 -1.72 -15.63 22.09
C LEU A 245 -1.62 -16.09 23.54
N ASP A 246 -1.48 -15.16 24.48
CA ASP A 246 -1.42 -15.39 25.93
C ASP A 246 -2.83 -15.72 26.47
N GLU A 247 -3.15 -17.02 26.55
CA GLU A 247 -4.48 -17.52 26.93
C GLU A 247 -4.61 -17.60 28.47
N ASP A 248 -3.53 -17.87 29.18
CA ASP A 248 -3.49 -18.03 30.64
C ASP A 248 -3.24 -16.71 31.42
N LYS A 249 -2.83 -15.64 30.72
CA LYS A 249 -2.56 -14.30 31.26
C LYS A 249 -1.36 -14.25 32.19
N ASP A 250 -0.41 -15.16 32.07
CA ASP A 250 0.80 -15.15 32.87
C ASP A 250 1.82 -14.08 32.41
N GLY A 251 1.57 -13.45 31.24
CA GLY A 251 2.41 -12.40 30.67
C GLY A 251 3.56 -12.94 29.81
N SER A 252 3.61 -14.24 29.56
CA SER A 252 4.56 -14.93 28.71
C SER A 252 3.81 -15.82 27.70
N VAL A 253 4.28 -15.89 26.47
CA VAL A 253 3.68 -16.80 25.47
C VAL A 253 4.51 -18.07 25.44
N SER A 254 3.97 -19.15 26.00
CA SER A 254 4.63 -20.45 25.95
C SER A 254 4.61 -21.01 24.51
N TRP A 255 5.63 -21.80 24.14
CA TRP A 255 5.65 -22.46 22.83
C TRP A 255 4.43 -23.37 22.60
N LYS A 256 3.89 -23.94 23.69
CA LYS A 256 2.66 -24.76 23.66
C LYS A 256 1.43 -23.93 23.29
N GLU A 257 1.31 -22.70 23.79
CA GLU A 257 0.21 -21.81 23.41
C GLU A 257 0.36 -21.29 21.99
N ALA A 258 1.57 -20.91 21.57
CA ALA A 258 1.82 -20.45 20.20
C ALA A 258 1.50 -21.55 19.17
N THR A 259 2.01 -22.76 19.38
CA THR A 259 1.71 -23.91 18.51
C THR A 259 0.26 -24.35 18.64
N GLY A 260 -0.28 -24.39 19.85
CA GLY A 260 -1.68 -24.68 20.13
C GLY A 260 -2.63 -23.71 19.44
N PHE A 261 -2.30 -22.42 19.37
CA PHE A 261 -3.08 -21.41 18.66
C PHE A 261 -3.12 -21.70 17.15
N VAL A 262 -1.97 -21.99 16.55
CA VAL A 262 -1.86 -22.30 15.11
C VAL A 262 -2.55 -23.62 14.76
N THR A 263 -2.38 -24.67 15.55
CA THR A 263 -3.02 -25.97 15.29
C THR A 263 -4.52 -25.95 15.56
N ASN A 264 -4.97 -25.19 16.57
CA ASN A 264 -6.39 -25.04 16.88
C ASN A 264 -7.08 -23.99 16.03
N LEU A 265 -6.39 -23.23 15.18
CA LEU A 265 -6.98 -22.16 14.38
C LEU A 265 -8.16 -22.66 13.50
N PRO A 266 -8.04 -23.79 12.78
CA PRO A 266 -9.16 -24.37 12.03
C PRO A 266 -10.28 -24.85 12.96
N GLY A 267 -9.93 -25.51 14.08
CA GLY A 267 -10.91 -26.04 15.04
C GLY A 267 -11.61 -24.94 15.87
N ARG A 268 -10.97 -23.81 16.12
CA ARG A 268 -11.55 -22.60 16.71
C ARG A 268 -12.47 -21.94 15.70
N ALA A 269 -12.06 -21.81 14.43
CA ALA A 269 -12.93 -21.35 13.36
C ALA A 269 -14.18 -22.23 13.25
N TRP A 270 -14.02 -23.56 13.27
CA TRP A 270 -15.12 -24.52 13.21
C TRP A 270 -16.03 -24.50 14.43
N ARG A 271 -15.47 -24.55 15.66
CA ARG A 271 -16.27 -24.45 16.92
C ARG A 271 -17.02 -23.13 17.02
N LEU A 272 -16.44 -22.05 16.51
CA LEU A 272 -17.15 -20.76 16.42
C LEU A 272 -18.34 -20.82 15.46
N MET A 273 -18.34 -21.70 14.45
CA MET A 273 -19.49 -21.96 13.56
C MET A 273 -20.52 -22.90 14.20
N THR A 274 -20.10 -23.96 14.89
CA THR A 274 -21.02 -25.00 15.40
C THR A 274 -21.59 -24.75 16.80
N SER A 275 -20.99 -23.89 17.63
CA SER A 275 -21.47 -23.60 18.99
C SER A 275 -22.87 -22.95 19.07
N LYS A 276 -23.50 -22.67 17.92
CA LYS A 276 -24.84 -22.06 17.84
C LYS A 276 -25.98 -23.00 18.19
N ASP A 277 -25.79 -24.31 18.07
CA ASP A 277 -26.90 -25.25 18.26
C ASP A 277 -27.32 -25.43 19.73
N GLN A 278 -26.48 -25.00 20.69
CA GLN A 278 -26.78 -25.18 22.11
C GLN A 278 -27.43 -23.98 22.80
N ILE A 279 -27.35 -22.76 22.24
CA ILE A 279 -27.91 -21.56 22.91
C ILE A 279 -29.42 -21.40 22.64
N ASN A 280 -29.94 -21.97 21.55
CA ASN A 280 -31.39 -21.93 21.23
C ASN A 280 -32.20 -23.08 21.86
N GLN A 281 -31.61 -23.89 22.74
CA GLN A 281 -32.31 -25.00 23.42
C GLN A 281 -32.53 -24.76 24.92
N GLN A 282 -32.51 -23.51 25.41
CA GLN A 282 -33.10 -23.25 26.73
C GLN A 282 -34.61 -23.06 26.57
N PRO A 283 -35.45 -24.01 27.04
CA PRO A 283 -36.89 -23.84 27.02
C PRO A 283 -37.26 -22.63 27.88
N GLN A 284 -38.08 -21.74 27.33
CA GLN A 284 -38.73 -20.69 28.11
C GLN A 284 -39.64 -21.36 29.13
N ALA A 285 -39.24 -21.29 30.40
CA ALA A 285 -40.07 -21.64 31.55
C ALA A 285 -40.81 -20.40 32.04
#